data_AF-A0A7V8YTL2-F1
#
_entry.id   AF-A0A7V8YTL2-F1
#
_cell.length_a   1.000
_cell.length_b   1.000
_cell.length_c   1.000
_cell.angle_alpha   90.00
_cell.angle_beta   90.00
_cell.angle_gamma   90.00
#
_symmetry.space_group_name_H-M   'P 1'
#
loop_
_entity.id
_entity.type
_entity.pdbx_description
1 polymer ?
#
loop_
_entity_poly.entity_id
_entity_poly.type
_entity_poly.pdbx_seq_one_letter_code
_entity_poly.pdbx_strand_id
1 'polypeptide(L)'
;MAEDVTLPGRVEQPRREEEAPLVPLVGADRSERARLTSYRFRFGLVYLILAALVGAAVGSFIVLVSRPDLAPEPSWSSWQPEGSRIARVRQIADRIPTSYRLPSGDQLTVARGSDLAVRTETEDVPVDTIYVRPDASRGQAEENDIASYDGGRTVSYGLCGLGTSAQCAITETAPSDERFTILRRQALELSLYTFKYVDDVDSVIVFMPPTTKGESNGSVFLRRENLAAELDRPIRQLLPSQLPAVGSLQEAELGRVIRLTEPRIYAYQFDAGPDGKPILVLSPPAAGG
;
A
#
# COMPACT_ATOMS: atom_id res chain seq x y z
N MET A 1 58.07 -74.24 14.20
CA MET A 1 57.15 -75.08 13.40
C MET A 1 57.00 -74.35 12.07
N ALA A 2 57.86 -74.67 11.12
CA ALA A 2 57.59 -75.62 10.02
C ALA A 2 56.73 -74.93 8.94
N GLU A 3 57.07 -74.89 7.65
CA GLU A 3 58.15 -75.50 6.87
C GLU A 3 58.31 -74.67 5.58
N ASP A 4 59.56 -74.62 5.12
CA ASP A 4 60.03 -74.27 3.79
C ASP A 4 59.65 -75.39 2.80
N VAL A 5 59.08 -75.07 1.63
CA VAL A 5 59.19 -75.93 0.45
C VAL A 5 59.31 -75.09 -0.82
N THR A 6 60.43 -75.30 -1.48
CA THR A 6 60.92 -74.67 -2.69
C THR A 6 60.95 -75.70 -3.83
N LEU A 7 60.57 -75.29 -5.07
CA LEU A 7 60.85 -75.87 -6.42
C LEU A 7 60.08 -77.13 -6.90
N PRO A 8 60.03 -77.47 -8.23
CA PRO A 8 60.75 -76.90 -9.39
C PRO A 8 59.89 -76.55 -10.63
N GLY A 9 60.55 -75.93 -11.62
CA GLY A 9 59.97 -75.49 -12.88
C GLY A 9 59.43 -76.59 -13.80
N ARG A 10 58.60 -76.17 -14.76
CA ARG A 10 58.14 -77.00 -15.86
C ARG A 10 58.41 -76.32 -17.20
N VAL A 11 59.19 -77.06 -17.97
CA VAL A 11 59.64 -76.85 -19.33
C VAL A 11 58.50 -76.52 -20.29
N GLU A 12 58.74 -75.49 -21.09
CA GLU A 12 57.98 -75.10 -22.26
C GLU A 12 58.10 -76.19 -23.34
N GLN A 13 56.97 -76.71 -23.83
CA GLN A 13 56.91 -77.51 -25.05
C GLN A 13 55.92 -76.89 -26.04
N PRO A 14 56.32 -76.76 -27.32
CA PRO A 14 55.51 -76.09 -28.34
C PRO A 14 54.36 -77.01 -28.77
N ARG A 15 53.12 -76.54 -28.57
CA ARG A 15 51.93 -77.22 -29.08
C ARG A 15 51.73 -76.84 -30.54
N ARG A 16 52.20 -77.77 -31.39
CA ARG A 16 51.66 -78.18 -32.70
C ARG A 16 50.58 -77.27 -33.30
N GLU A 17 50.99 -76.60 -34.36
CA GLU A 17 50.18 -75.93 -35.37
C GLU A 17 49.21 -76.94 -35.98
N GLU A 18 47.91 -76.74 -35.75
CA GLU A 18 46.82 -77.47 -36.39
C GLU A 18 46.15 -76.50 -37.36
N GLU A 19 46.42 -76.69 -38.66
CA GLU A 19 45.81 -75.97 -39.77
C GLU A 19 44.28 -76.09 -39.71
N ALA A 20 43.61 -74.98 -39.37
CA ALA A 20 42.18 -74.82 -39.58
C ALA A 20 41.93 -74.44 -41.05
N PRO A 21 40.91 -75.03 -41.72
CA PRO A 21 40.63 -74.75 -43.12
C PRO A 21 40.17 -73.31 -43.32
N LEU A 22 40.73 -72.66 -44.35
CA LEU A 22 40.35 -71.33 -44.81
C LEU A 22 38.85 -71.29 -45.17
N VAL A 23 38.04 -70.72 -44.29
CA VAL A 23 36.68 -70.29 -44.62
C VAL A 23 36.81 -69.05 -45.52
N PRO A 24 36.25 -69.04 -46.74
CA PRO A 24 36.26 -67.85 -47.57
C PRO A 24 35.49 -66.74 -46.86
N LEU A 25 36.17 -65.61 -46.64
CA LEU A 25 35.56 -64.36 -46.20
C LEU A 25 34.50 -63.95 -47.23
N VAL A 26 33.25 -64.32 -46.97
CA VAL A 26 32.09 -63.70 -47.61
C VAL A 26 32.12 -62.23 -47.20
N GLY A 27 32.57 -61.38 -48.10
CA GLY A 27 32.66 -59.95 -47.88
C GLY A 27 31.28 -59.42 -47.50
N ALA A 28 31.19 -58.76 -46.35
CA ALA A 28 30.00 -58.03 -45.95
C ALA A 28 29.50 -57.20 -47.13
N ASP A 29 28.27 -57.48 -47.55
CA ASP A 29 27.64 -56.95 -48.73
C ASP A 29 27.66 -55.40 -48.67
N ARG A 30 28.00 -54.75 -49.78
CA ARG A 30 28.07 -53.28 -49.85
C ARG A 30 26.73 -52.64 -49.47
N SER A 31 25.62 -53.37 -49.63
CA SER A 31 24.27 -52.94 -49.25
C SER A 31 24.08 -52.80 -47.72
N GLU A 32 24.80 -53.59 -46.91
CA GLU A 32 24.64 -53.66 -45.46
C GLU A 32 25.41 -52.54 -44.74
N ARG A 33 26.59 -52.17 -45.27
CA ARG A 33 27.35 -50.99 -44.82
C ARG A 33 26.61 -49.68 -45.11
N ALA A 34 25.86 -49.60 -46.22
CA ALA A 34 25.06 -48.41 -46.57
C ALA A 34 23.84 -48.22 -45.67
N ARG A 35 23.24 -49.31 -45.16
CA ARG A 35 22.14 -49.25 -44.19
C ARG A 35 22.64 -48.76 -42.82
N LEU A 36 23.80 -49.24 -42.35
CA LEU A 36 24.38 -48.83 -41.07
C LEU A 36 24.78 -47.35 -41.02
N THR A 37 25.27 -46.76 -42.13
CA THR A 37 25.60 -45.33 -42.20
C THR A 37 24.37 -44.43 -42.17
N SER A 38 23.27 -44.82 -42.83
CA SER A 38 22.01 -44.07 -42.78
C SER A 38 21.36 -44.07 -41.39
N TYR A 39 21.42 -45.18 -40.64
CA TYR A 39 20.93 -45.20 -39.25
C TYR A 39 21.79 -44.32 -38.33
N ARG A 40 23.12 -44.36 -38.44
CA ARG A 40 24.01 -43.53 -37.61
C ARG A 40 23.83 -42.02 -37.86
N PHE A 41 23.57 -41.62 -39.10
CA PHE A 41 23.25 -40.22 -39.42
C PHE A 41 21.90 -39.77 -38.84
N ARG A 42 20.87 -40.61 -38.92
CA ARG A 42 19.53 -40.30 -38.36
C ARG A 42 19.56 -40.21 -36.83
N PHE A 43 20.23 -41.14 -36.16
CA PHE A 43 20.40 -41.08 -34.70
C PHE A 43 21.25 -39.88 -34.27
N GLY A 44 22.32 -39.54 -35.01
CA GLY A 44 23.13 -38.35 -34.74
C GLY A 44 22.32 -37.05 -34.82
N LEU A 45 21.44 -36.92 -35.81
CA LEU A 45 20.55 -35.77 -35.95
C LEU A 45 19.57 -35.66 -34.77
N VAL A 46 18.99 -36.78 -34.33
CA VAL A 46 18.07 -36.83 -33.19
C VAL A 46 18.79 -36.41 -31.90
N TYR A 47 20.02 -36.89 -31.66
CA TYR A 47 20.79 -36.48 -30.48
C TYR A 47 21.19 -35.00 -30.50
N LEU A 48 21.50 -34.44 -31.68
CA LEU A 48 21.75 -33.00 -31.82
C LEU A 48 20.51 -32.16 -31.49
N ILE A 49 19.34 -32.56 -31.99
CA ILE A 49 18.07 -31.88 -31.68
C ILE A 49 17.77 -31.98 -30.17
N LEU A 50 17.96 -33.16 -29.57
CA LEU A 50 17.76 -33.36 -28.14
C LEU A 50 18.70 -32.49 -27.31
N ALA A 51 19.99 -32.45 -27.67
CA ALA A 51 20.98 -31.60 -27.00
C ALA A 51 20.64 -30.11 -27.11
N ALA A 52 20.16 -29.66 -28.27
CA ALA A 52 19.71 -28.29 -28.46
C ALA A 52 18.48 -27.96 -27.59
N LEU A 53 17.49 -28.86 -27.50
CA LEU A 53 16.32 -28.69 -26.65
C LEU A 53 16.69 -28.64 -25.17
N VAL A 54 17.56 -29.54 -24.72
CA VAL A 54 18.06 -29.55 -23.33
C VAL A 54 18.85 -28.27 -23.05
N GLY A 55 19.73 -27.86 -23.97
CA GLY A 55 20.49 -26.60 -23.84
C GLY A 55 19.58 -25.38 -23.76
N ALA A 56 18.54 -25.32 -24.58
CA ALA A 56 17.54 -24.25 -24.53
C ALA A 56 16.74 -24.26 -23.21
N ALA A 57 16.33 -25.42 -22.74
CA ALA A 57 15.60 -25.57 -21.48
C ALA A 57 16.45 -25.15 -20.27
N VAL A 58 17.71 -25.62 -20.20
CA VAL A 58 18.65 -25.26 -19.14
C VAL A 58 19.00 -23.77 -19.20
N GLY A 59 19.29 -23.24 -20.39
CA GLY A 59 19.56 -21.81 -20.58
C GLY A 59 18.38 -20.93 -20.16
N SER A 60 17.17 -21.31 -20.57
CA SER A 60 15.91 -20.67 -20.14
C SER A 60 15.76 -20.67 -18.62
N PHE A 61 15.97 -21.83 -17.98
CA PHE A 61 15.85 -21.98 -16.53
C PHE A 61 16.88 -21.12 -15.78
N ILE A 62 18.13 -21.09 -16.23
CA ILE A 62 19.19 -20.24 -15.65
C ILE A 62 18.79 -18.77 -15.77
N VAL A 63 18.29 -18.33 -16.92
CA VAL A 63 17.83 -16.94 -17.11
C VAL A 63 16.66 -16.60 -16.20
N LEU A 64 15.73 -17.53 -15.96
CA LEU A 64 14.59 -17.32 -15.07
C LEU A 64 15.00 -17.25 -13.59
N VAL A 65 15.90 -18.13 -13.15
CA VAL A 65 16.37 -18.16 -11.75
C VAL A 65 17.36 -17.03 -11.46
N SER A 66 18.11 -16.57 -12.47
CA SER A 66 19.05 -15.46 -12.33
C SER A 66 18.42 -14.09 -12.55
N ARG A 67 17.09 -14.02 -12.74
CA ARG A 67 16.43 -12.70 -12.78
C ARG A 67 16.63 -12.06 -11.42
N PRO A 68 17.23 -10.85 -11.35
CA PRO A 68 17.19 -10.09 -10.12
C PRO A 68 15.73 -9.94 -9.72
N ASP A 69 15.43 -10.19 -8.45
CA ASP A 69 14.10 -9.92 -7.91
C ASP A 69 13.71 -8.50 -8.33
N LEU A 70 12.47 -8.35 -8.80
CA LEU A 70 11.91 -7.04 -9.12
C LEU A 70 12.16 -6.15 -7.89
N ALA A 71 12.65 -4.93 -8.12
CA ALA A 71 12.92 -3.99 -7.04
C ALA A 71 11.70 -3.95 -6.10
N PRO A 72 11.89 -4.12 -4.78
CA PRO A 72 10.78 -4.23 -3.84
C PRO A 72 9.86 -3.04 -4.03
N GLU A 73 8.55 -3.30 -4.04
CA GLU A 73 7.59 -2.24 -4.24
C GLU A 73 7.82 -1.13 -3.20
N PRO A 74 7.80 0.15 -3.60
CA PRO A 74 8.06 1.24 -2.69
C PRO A 74 7.05 1.19 -1.54
N SER A 75 7.57 1.19 -0.31
CA SER A 75 6.73 1.27 0.89
C SER A 75 5.76 2.44 0.79
N TRP A 76 4.50 2.24 1.15
CA TRP A 76 3.47 3.28 1.03
C TRP A 76 3.86 4.59 1.74
N SER A 77 4.43 4.49 2.94
CA SER A 77 5.07 5.58 3.68
C SER A 77 6.37 5.09 4.33
N SER A 78 7.19 6.04 4.79
CA SER A 78 8.43 5.76 5.55
C SER A 78 8.21 5.48 7.03
N TRP A 79 6.97 5.58 7.52
CA TRP A 79 6.59 5.37 8.92
C TRP A 79 5.17 4.81 8.98
N GLN A 80 4.90 3.91 9.92
CA GLN A 80 3.58 3.36 10.18
C GLN A 80 3.33 3.27 11.69
N PRO A 81 2.08 3.44 12.15
CA PRO A 81 1.72 3.26 13.55
C PRO A 81 1.60 1.78 13.92
N GLU A 82 1.77 1.47 15.20
CA GLU A 82 1.72 0.09 15.72
C GLU A 82 0.73 -0.07 16.88
N GLY A 83 0.43 -1.32 17.26
CA GLY A 83 -0.46 -1.63 18.38
C GLY A 83 -1.94 -1.69 18.02
N SER A 84 -2.81 -1.46 19.01
CA SER A 84 -4.28 -1.52 18.88
C SER A 84 -4.83 -0.41 17.98
N ARG A 85 -6.07 -0.57 17.49
CA ARG A 85 -6.78 0.42 16.65
C ARG A 85 -6.63 1.85 17.20
N ILE A 86 -7.01 2.05 18.47
CA ILE A 86 -6.95 3.36 19.11
C ILE A 86 -5.52 3.85 19.36
N ALA A 87 -4.57 2.94 19.63
CA ALA A 87 -3.16 3.31 19.75
C ALA A 87 -2.59 3.82 18.42
N ARG A 88 -3.00 3.21 17.30
CA ARG A 88 -2.59 3.67 15.97
C ARG A 88 -3.18 5.04 15.63
N VAL A 89 -4.47 5.25 15.91
CA VAL A 89 -5.14 6.56 15.74
C VAL A 89 -4.43 7.66 16.54
N ARG A 90 -4.07 7.40 17.79
CA ARG A 90 -3.34 8.36 18.63
C ARG A 90 -1.94 8.65 18.09
N GLN A 91 -1.19 7.63 17.68
CA GLN A 91 0.12 7.82 17.05
C GLN A 91 0.05 8.65 15.77
N ILE A 92 -0.99 8.44 14.94
CA ILE A 92 -1.23 9.27 13.75
C ILE A 92 -1.51 10.72 14.17
N ALA A 93 -2.38 10.94 15.16
CA ALA A 93 -2.68 12.27 15.69
C ALA A 93 -1.46 12.98 16.30
N ASP A 94 -0.55 12.25 16.93
CA ASP A 94 0.66 12.82 17.53
C ASP A 94 1.74 13.09 16.48
N ARG A 95 1.82 12.26 15.42
CA ARG A 95 2.90 12.33 14.43
C ARG A 95 2.63 13.37 13.34
N ILE A 96 1.47 13.31 12.70
CA ILE A 96 1.20 14.09 11.48
C ILE A 96 1.22 15.60 11.72
N PRO A 97 0.58 16.17 12.75
CA PRO A 97 0.57 17.62 12.95
C PRO A 97 1.97 18.23 13.17
N THR A 98 2.94 17.44 13.63
CA THR A 98 4.29 17.92 13.94
C THR A 98 5.09 18.39 12.71
N SER A 99 4.63 18.12 11.48
CA SER A 99 5.26 18.63 10.26
C SER A 99 4.65 19.94 9.74
N TYR A 100 3.48 20.33 10.23
CA TYR A 100 2.70 21.46 9.72
C TYR A 100 3.10 22.77 10.39
N ARG A 101 3.27 23.83 9.59
CA ARG A 101 3.88 25.08 10.05
C ARG A 101 3.05 26.31 9.75
N LEU A 102 3.06 27.24 10.71
CA LEU A 102 2.68 28.64 10.52
C LEU A 102 3.79 29.40 9.77
N PRO A 103 3.50 30.59 9.23
CA PRO A 103 4.51 31.44 8.59
C PRO A 103 5.70 31.78 9.50
N SER A 104 5.50 31.81 10.82
CA SER A 104 6.55 31.99 11.83
C SER A 104 7.52 30.82 11.95
N GLY A 105 7.15 29.64 11.46
CA GLY A 105 7.87 28.39 11.72
C GLY A 105 7.36 27.61 12.94
N ASP A 106 6.36 28.13 13.67
CA ASP A 106 5.71 27.40 14.75
C ASP A 106 4.76 26.33 14.22
N GLN A 107 4.44 25.34 15.05
CA GLN A 107 3.51 24.27 14.67
C GLN A 107 2.10 24.83 14.45
N LEU A 108 1.42 24.37 13.40
CA LEU A 108 0.10 24.89 13.04
C LEU A 108 -1.02 24.45 14.01
N THR A 109 -1.08 23.16 14.30
CA THR A 109 -2.09 22.56 15.19
C THR A 109 -1.52 21.35 15.91
N VAL A 110 -2.16 20.95 17.01
CA VAL A 110 -2.14 19.58 17.50
C VAL A 110 -3.42 18.86 17.06
N ALA A 111 -3.38 17.54 16.98
CA ALA A 111 -4.57 16.73 16.72
C ALA A 111 -4.87 15.82 17.90
N ARG A 112 -6.15 15.58 18.15
CA ARG A 112 -6.61 14.52 19.06
C ARG A 112 -7.43 13.53 18.26
N GLY A 113 -6.99 12.28 18.21
CA GLY A 113 -7.69 11.19 17.54
C GLY A 113 -8.45 10.29 18.51
N SER A 114 -9.68 9.91 18.17
CA SER A 114 -10.49 8.94 18.89
C SER A 114 -11.50 8.24 17.98
N ASP A 115 -12.24 7.28 18.54
CA ASP A 115 -13.51 6.86 17.93
C ASP A 115 -14.48 8.05 17.90
N LEU A 116 -15.51 7.99 17.04
CA LEU A 116 -16.50 9.06 16.96
C LEU A 116 -17.44 9.01 18.17
N ALA A 117 -17.32 10.02 19.04
CA ALA A 117 -18.12 10.14 20.25
C ALA A 117 -18.35 11.62 20.60
N VAL A 118 -19.43 11.88 21.33
CA VAL A 118 -19.71 13.17 21.96
C VAL A 118 -19.31 13.10 23.42
N ARG A 119 -18.50 14.05 23.87
CA ARG A 119 -18.18 14.21 25.29
C ARG A 119 -19.40 14.77 26.01
N THR A 120 -19.95 14.02 26.94
CA THR A 120 -20.93 14.52 27.92
C THR A 120 -20.21 14.94 29.21
N GLU A 121 -20.95 15.44 30.20
CA GLU A 121 -20.37 15.82 31.51
C GLU A 121 -19.68 14.65 32.23
N THR A 122 -20.13 13.42 31.97
CA THR A 122 -19.71 12.23 32.74
C THR A 122 -18.97 11.19 31.91
N GLU A 123 -19.24 11.08 30.61
CA GLU A 123 -18.59 10.09 29.74
C GLU A 123 -18.57 10.48 28.25
N ASP A 124 -17.78 9.75 27.45
CA ASP A 124 -17.84 9.83 26.00
C ASP A 124 -18.95 8.89 25.49
N VAL A 125 -19.99 9.46 24.87
CA VAL A 125 -21.10 8.68 24.30
C VAL A 125 -20.83 8.47 22.80
N PRO A 126 -20.71 7.22 22.32
CA PRO A 126 -20.48 6.93 20.90
C PRO A 126 -21.58 7.50 20.01
N VAL A 127 -21.17 8.01 18.86
CA VAL A 127 -22.11 8.37 17.79
C VAL A 127 -22.38 7.13 16.96
N ASP A 128 -23.64 6.74 16.85
CA ASP A 128 -24.02 5.52 16.15
C ASP A 128 -24.09 5.73 14.63
N THR A 129 -24.57 6.90 14.18
CA THR A 129 -24.82 7.18 12.76
C THR A 129 -24.45 8.60 12.38
N ILE A 130 -23.88 8.72 11.19
CA ILE A 130 -23.59 9.99 10.52
C ILE A 130 -24.56 10.17 9.37
N TYR A 131 -25.33 11.25 9.35
CA TYR A 131 -26.17 11.65 8.24
C TYR A 131 -25.48 12.74 7.44
N VAL A 132 -25.37 12.57 6.12
CA VAL A 132 -24.79 13.57 5.23
C VAL A 132 -25.87 14.09 4.31
N ARG A 133 -26.18 15.38 4.47
CA ARG A 133 -27.12 16.07 3.57
C ARG A 133 -26.47 16.29 2.21
N PRO A 134 -27.22 16.11 1.12
CA PRO A 134 -26.71 16.33 -0.22
C PRO A 134 -26.51 17.82 -0.50
N ASP A 135 -25.57 18.13 -1.39
CA ASP A 135 -25.44 19.48 -1.95
C ASP A 135 -26.49 19.68 -3.06
N ALA A 136 -27.69 20.08 -2.67
CA ALA A 136 -28.80 20.36 -3.58
C ALA A 136 -28.61 21.66 -4.39
N SER A 137 -27.60 22.49 -4.08
CA SER A 137 -27.40 23.80 -4.71
C SER A 137 -27.14 23.73 -6.21
N ARG A 138 -26.59 22.60 -6.69
CA ARG A 138 -26.28 22.35 -8.11
C ARG A 138 -27.38 21.62 -8.86
N GLY A 139 -28.52 21.31 -8.21
CA GLY A 139 -29.63 20.56 -8.81
C GLY A 139 -29.28 19.13 -9.23
N GLN A 140 -28.17 18.59 -8.73
CA GLN A 140 -27.69 17.22 -9.05
C GLN A 140 -28.11 16.19 -7.99
N ALA A 141 -28.68 16.63 -6.88
CA ALA A 141 -29.17 15.81 -5.79
C ALA A 141 -30.44 16.43 -5.20
N GLU A 142 -31.35 15.60 -4.74
CA GLU A 142 -32.58 16.04 -4.08
C GLU A 142 -32.35 16.25 -2.58
N GLU A 143 -33.07 17.15 -1.93
CA GLU A 143 -32.91 17.43 -0.49
C GLU A 143 -33.08 16.18 0.40
N ASN A 144 -33.84 15.20 -0.09
CA ASN A 144 -34.11 13.95 0.62
C ASN A 144 -33.05 12.86 0.38
N ASP A 145 -32.03 13.09 -0.46
CA ASP A 145 -30.93 12.15 -0.73
C ASP A 145 -29.89 12.15 0.41
N ILE A 146 -30.37 11.97 1.65
CA ILE A 146 -29.53 11.94 2.84
C ILE A 146 -28.80 10.59 2.89
N ALA A 147 -27.47 10.62 2.83
CA ALA A 147 -26.66 9.44 3.02
C ALA A 147 -26.49 9.16 4.52
N SER A 148 -26.42 7.88 4.89
CA SER A 148 -26.12 7.46 6.27
C SER A 148 -24.87 6.58 6.31
N TYR A 149 -24.04 6.77 7.35
CA TYR A 149 -22.81 6.03 7.56
C TYR A 149 -22.67 5.58 9.02
N ASP A 150 -22.02 4.44 9.22
CA ASP A 150 -21.76 3.83 10.52
C ASP A 150 -20.72 4.64 11.31
N GLY A 151 -21.13 5.16 12.48
CA GLY A 151 -20.24 5.88 13.38
C GLY A 151 -19.20 5.00 14.07
N GLY A 152 -19.49 3.71 14.30
CA GLY A 152 -18.54 2.74 14.86
C GLY A 152 -17.37 2.43 13.92
N ARG A 153 -17.58 2.57 12.62
CA ARG A 153 -16.54 2.47 11.56
C ARG A 153 -15.96 3.83 11.18
N THR A 154 -16.11 4.83 12.04
CA THR A 154 -15.58 6.18 11.85
C THR A 154 -14.55 6.56 12.91
N VAL A 155 -13.42 7.09 12.46
CA VAL A 155 -12.43 7.75 13.33
C VAL A 155 -12.63 9.26 13.26
N SER A 156 -12.53 9.93 14.41
CA SER A 156 -12.56 11.37 14.49
C SER A 156 -11.22 11.96 14.89
N TYR A 157 -10.85 13.07 14.27
CA TYR A 157 -9.72 13.91 14.68
C TYR A 157 -10.21 15.33 14.97
N GLY A 158 -9.89 15.87 16.15
CA GLY A 158 -10.05 17.29 16.44
C GLY A 158 -8.73 18.03 16.26
N LEU A 159 -8.66 18.98 15.33
CA LEU A 159 -7.52 19.89 15.21
C LEU A 159 -7.69 21.06 16.18
N CYS A 160 -6.61 21.37 16.90
CA CYS A 160 -6.59 22.44 17.91
C CYS A 160 -5.36 23.32 17.67
N GLY A 161 -5.55 24.64 17.63
CA GLY A 161 -4.45 25.60 17.57
C GLY A 161 -3.58 25.53 18.82
N LEU A 162 -2.28 25.75 18.65
CA LEU A 162 -1.37 25.92 19.79
C LEU A 162 -1.47 27.36 20.31
N GLY A 163 -1.43 27.54 21.63
CA GLY A 163 -1.42 28.85 22.27
C GLY A 163 -2.27 28.92 23.54
N THR A 164 -2.46 30.15 24.05
CA THR A 164 -3.22 30.43 25.28
C THR A 164 -4.72 30.57 25.04
N SER A 165 -5.21 30.28 23.83
CA SER A 165 -6.65 30.34 23.54
C SER A 165 -7.37 29.23 24.30
N ALA A 166 -8.35 29.61 25.14
CA ALA A 166 -9.13 28.65 25.93
C ALA A 166 -10.02 27.73 25.06
N GLN A 167 -10.07 27.97 23.75
CA GLN A 167 -11.07 27.41 22.83
C GLN A 167 -10.43 26.69 21.64
N CYS A 168 -9.15 26.28 21.71
CA CYS A 168 -8.48 25.58 20.60
C CYS A 168 -8.38 26.37 19.28
N ALA A 169 -8.54 27.69 19.31
CA ALA A 169 -8.41 28.55 18.13
C ALA A 169 -6.93 28.83 17.79
N ILE A 170 -6.63 28.96 16.50
CA ILE A 170 -5.32 29.46 16.02
C ILE A 170 -5.32 30.98 16.10
N THR A 171 -4.49 31.56 16.98
CA THR A 171 -4.48 33.01 17.26
C THR A 171 -3.33 33.78 16.61
N GLU A 172 -2.25 33.09 16.25
CA GLU A 172 -1.02 33.73 15.78
C GLU A 172 -1.16 34.39 14.40
N THR A 173 -2.10 33.90 13.59
CA THR A 173 -2.39 34.43 12.25
C THR A 173 -3.88 34.67 12.07
N ALA A 174 -4.23 35.63 11.23
CA ALA A 174 -5.62 35.82 10.81
C ALA A 174 -6.10 34.61 9.98
N PRO A 175 -7.41 34.29 9.99
CA PRO A 175 -8.00 33.37 9.03
C PRO A 175 -7.69 33.77 7.58
N SER A 176 -7.28 32.78 6.78
CA SER A 176 -7.03 32.93 5.34
C SER A 176 -7.30 31.62 4.60
N ASP A 177 -7.54 31.72 3.30
CA ASP A 177 -7.77 30.56 2.42
C ASP A 177 -6.54 29.64 2.35
N GLU A 178 -5.34 30.21 2.38
CA GLU A 178 -4.09 29.46 2.42
C GLU A 178 -3.97 28.64 3.72
N ARG A 179 -4.34 29.24 4.86
CA ARG A 179 -4.34 28.54 6.14
C ARG A 179 -5.37 27.40 6.14
N PHE A 180 -6.57 27.69 5.64
CA PHE A 180 -7.62 26.67 5.53
C PHE A 180 -7.21 25.54 4.57
N THR A 181 -6.51 25.86 3.49
CA THR A 181 -5.95 24.87 2.56
C THR A 181 -4.93 23.95 3.25
N ILE A 182 -4.04 24.49 4.09
CA ILE A 182 -3.11 23.66 4.85
C ILE A 182 -3.84 22.78 5.87
N LEU A 183 -4.87 23.29 6.55
CA LEU A 183 -5.70 22.48 7.44
C LEU A 183 -6.40 21.33 6.69
N ARG A 184 -6.90 21.58 5.48
CA ARG A 184 -7.46 20.54 4.61
C ARG A 184 -6.42 19.51 4.18
N ARG A 185 -5.21 19.95 3.82
CA ARG A 185 -4.09 19.04 3.54
C ARG A 185 -3.75 18.18 4.77
N GLN A 186 -3.81 18.75 5.98
CA GLN A 186 -3.64 18.03 7.25
C GLN A 186 -4.73 16.99 7.48
N ALA A 187 -5.98 17.36 7.27
CA ALA A 187 -7.10 16.44 7.37
C ALA A 187 -6.98 15.28 6.38
N LEU A 188 -6.54 15.56 5.15
CA LEU A 188 -6.29 14.55 4.13
C LEU A 188 -5.18 13.58 4.54
N GLU A 189 -4.05 14.08 5.03
CA GLU A 189 -2.93 13.23 5.47
C GLU A 189 -3.33 12.33 6.66
N LEU A 190 -3.99 12.89 7.67
CA LEU A 190 -4.54 12.11 8.80
C LEU A 190 -5.48 11.00 8.32
N SER A 191 -6.35 11.32 7.36
CA SER A 191 -7.32 10.37 6.81
C SER A 191 -6.63 9.26 6.01
N LEU A 192 -5.67 9.60 5.15
CA LEU A 192 -4.90 8.62 4.36
C LEU A 192 -4.13 7.65 5.25
N TYR A 193 -3.44 8.13 6.28
CA TYR A 193 -2.75 7.27 7.25
C TYR A 193 -3.73 6.37 8.01
N THR A 194 -4.89 6.91 8.39
CA THR A 194 -5.92 6.14 9.08
C THR A 194 -6.45 5.04 8.18
N PHE A 195 -6.82 5.35 6.95
CA PHE A 195 -7.29 4.34 6.01
C PHE A 195 -6.19 3.31 5.70
N LYS A 196 -4.93 3.73 5.59
CA LYS A 196 -3.86 2.78 5.29
C LYS A 196 -3.58 1.80 6.44
N TYR A 197 -3.58 2.29 7.68
CA TYR A 197 -3.01 1.56 8.81
C TYR A 197 -3.99 1.23 9.94
N VAL A 198 -5.21 1.72 9.90
CA VAL A 198 -6.24 1.41 10.89
C VAL A 198 -7.30 0.55 10.23
N ASP A 199 -7.38 -0.69 10.71
CA ASP A 199 -8.36 -1.68 10.27
C ASP A 199 -9.77 -1.27 10.70
N ASP A 200 -10.78 -1.73 9.96
CA ASP A 200 -12.20 -1.47 10.25
C ASP A 200 -12.57 0.02 10.38
N VAL A 201 -12.01 0.83 9.48
CA VAL A 201 -12.37 2.26 9.32
C VAL A 201 -12.77 2.52 7.88
N ASP A 202 -14.01 2.95 7.69
CA ASP A 202 -14.57 3.31 6.38
C ASP A 202 -14.64 4.82 6.19
N SER A 203 -14.71 5.57 7.30
CA SER A 203 -14.81 7.02 7.29
C SER A 203 -13.86 7.67 8.29
N VAL A 204 -13.39 8.87 7.95
CA VAL A 204 -12.64 9.74 8.85
C VAL A 204 -13.26 11.12 8.82
N ILE A 205 -13.56 11.67 9.99
CA ILE A 205 -13.95 13.07 10.13
C ILE A 205 -12.85 13.85 10.84
N VAL A 206 -12.52 15.01 10.31
CA VAL A 206 -11.56 15.94 10.92
C VAL A 206 -12.27 17.26 11.22
N PHE A 207 -12.42 17.59 12.49
CA PHE A 207 -12.98 18.85 12.96
C PHE A 207 -11.92 19.95 12.91
N MET A 208 -12.25 21.06 12.28
CA MET A 208 -11.33 22.19 12.14
C MET A 208 -11.24 22.97 13.45
N PRO A 209 -10.09 23.64 13.72
CA PRO A 209 -9.97 24.53 14.86
C PRO A 209 -11.06 25.61 14.76
N PRO A 210 -11.77 25.96 15.84
CA PRO A 210 -12.81 26.97 15.78
C PRO A 210 -12.23 28.37 15.52
N THR A 211 -13.12 29.33 15.24
CA THR A 211 -12.74 30.75 15.17
C THR A 211 -12.30 31.23 16.56
N THR A 212 -11.65 32.40 16.61
CA THR A 212 -11.33 33.06 17.89
C THR A 212 -12.57 33.50 18.67
N LYS A 213 -13.77 33.41 18.07
CA LYS A 213 -15.06 33.61 18.74
C LYS A 213 -15.66 32.29 19.27
N GLY A 214 -14.99 31.16 19.06
CA GLY A 214 -15.48 29.83 19.43
C GLY A 214 -16.47 29.23 18.42
N GLU A 215 -16.66 29.84 17.25
CA GLU A 215 -17.57 29.33 16.23
C GLU A 215 -16.92 28.17 15.46
N SER A 216 -17.71 27.19 15.04
CA SER A 216 -17.21 26.07 14.23
C SER A 216 -16.69 26.54 12.87
N ASN A 217 -15.48 26.10 12.50
CA ASN A 217 -14.93 26.27 11.15
C ASN A 217 -15.20 25.06 10.24
N GLY A 218 -16.22 24.26 10.60
CA GLY A 218 -16.61 23.07 9.86
C GLY A 218 -15.66 21.88 10.07
N SER A 219 -15.77 20.93 9.15
CA SER A 219 -15.09 19.65 9.19
C SER A 219 -14.77 19.16 7.78
N VAL A 220 -13.85 18.21 7.68
CA VAL A 220 -13.60 17.43 6.46
C VAL A 220 -13.99 15.98 6.73
N PHE A 221 -14.93 15.45 5.96
CA PHE A 221 -15.42 14.07 6.08
C PHE A 221 -15.04 13.25 4.84
N LEU A 222 -14.10 12.33 5.01
CA LEU A 222 -13.57 11.50 3.94
C LEU A 222 -14.00 10.06 4.12
N ARG A 223 -14.25 9.37 3.01
CA ARG A 223 -14.57 7.94 2.97
C ARG A 223 -13.47 7.19 2.23
N ARG A 224 -13.13 6.00 2.72
CA ARG A 224 -12.08 5.14 2.17
C ARG A 224 -12.26 4.88 0.69
N GLU A 225 -13.49 4.55 0.26
CA GLU A 225 -13.82 4.24 -1.13
C GLU A 225 -13.53 5.40 -2.11
N ASN A 226 -13.66 6.65 -1.64
CA ASN A 226 -13.39 7.83 -2.44
C ASN A 226 -11.89 8.13 -2.58
N LEU A 227 -11.04 7.43 -1.82
CA LEU A 227 -9.58 7.58 -1.81
C LEU A 227 -8.86 6.27 -2.17
N ALA A 228 -9.58 5.27 -2.71
CA ALA A 228 -9.01 3.96 -2.98
C ALA A 228 -7.80 4.05 -3.93
N ALA A 229 -7.92 4.83 -5.01
CA ALA A 229 -6.84 5.02 -5.98
C ALA A 229 -5.59 5.71 -5.38
N GLU A 230 -5.81 6.58 -4.39
CA GLU A 230 -4.77 7.29 -3.65
C GLU A 230 -4.06 6.37 -2.66
N LEU A 231 -4.76 5.40 -2.08
CA LEU A 231 -4.22 4.43 -1.11
C LEU A 231 -3.33 3.35 -1.75
N ASP A 232 -3.47 3.15 -3.06
CA ASP A 232 -2.69 2.20 -3.86
C ASP A 232 -1.31 2.72 -4.27
N ARG A 233 -1.00 3.99 -3.97
CA ARG A 233 0.28 4.61 -4.36
C ARG A 233 1.01 5.16 -3.14
N PRO A 234 2.35 5.24 -3.16
CA PRO A 234 3.10 5.83 -2.06
C PRO A 234 2.65 7.27 -1.75
N ILE A 235 2.46 7.57 -0.47
CA ILE A 235 1.91 8.86 -0.02
C ILE A 235 2.72 10.06 -0.52
N ARG A 236 4.03 9.91 -0.68
CA ARG A 236 4.93 10.97 -1.19
C ARG A 236 4.64 11.37 -2.64
N GLN A 237 3.96 10.53 -3.42
CA GLN A 237 3.49 10.90 -4.76
C GLN A 237 2.27 11.81 -4.69
N LEU A 238 1.44 11.65 -3.66
CA LEU A 238 0.24 12.43 -3.43
C LEU A 238 0.55 13.75 -2.72
N LEU A 239 1.27 13.65 -1.60
CA LEU A 239 1.62 14.72 -0.66
C LEU A 239 3.15 14.85 -0.55
N PRO A 240 3.83 15.41 -1.58
CA PRO A 240 5.29 15.50 -1.60
C PRO A 240 5.89 16.46 -0.56
N SER A 241 5.16 17.49 -0.12
CA SER A 241 5.67 18.45 0.87
C SER A 241 5.91 17.80 2.23
N GLN A 242 7.16 17.80 2.71
CA GLN A 242 7.49 17.18 4.00
C GLN A 242 7.21 18.10 5.20
N LEU A 243 7.34 19.41 5.00
CA LEU A 243 7.11 20.44 6.01
C LEU A 243 6.17 21.49 5.42
N PRO A 244 4.88 21.16 5.22
CA PRO A 244 3.92 22.09 4.63
C PRO A 244 3.72 23.30 5.56
N ALA A 245 4.03 24.48 5.03
CA ALA A 245 3.72 25.76 5.66
C ALA A 245 2.56 26.46 4.93
N VAL A 246 1.88 27.36 5.64
CA VAL A 246 0.85 28.24 5.04
C VAL A 246 1.42 28.95 3.81
N GLY A 247 0.71 28.85 2.68
CA GLY A 247 1.10 29.46 1.40
C GLY A 247 2.23 28.76 0.64
N SER A 248 2.75 27.62 1.12
CA SER A 248 3.94 26.96 0.54
C SER A 248 3.68 25.78 -0.39
N LEU A 249 2.41 25.35 -0.56
CA LEU A 249 2.11 24.17 -1.38
C LEU A 249 2.41 24.42 -2.86
N GLN A 250 3.08 23.46 -3.49
CA GLN A 250 3.25 23.44 -4.94
C GLN A 250 1.90 23.26 -5.63
N GLU A 251 1.73 23.87 -6.80
CA GLU A 251 0.47 23.89 -7.56
C GLU A 251 -0.13 22.49 -7.79
N ALA A 252 0.70 21.50 -8.12
CA ALA A 252 0.26 20.13 -8.34
C ALA A 252 -0.26 19.45 -7.05
N GLU A 253 0.37 19.71 -5.90
CA GLU A 253 -0.11 19.20 -4.61
C GLU A 253 -1.38 19.95 -4.19
N LEU A 254 -1.40 21.28 -4.34
CA LEU A 254 -2.54 22.14 -4.06
C LEU A 254 -3.79 21.68 -4.81
N GLY A 255 -3.69 21.48 -6.13
CA GLY A 255 -4.81 21.02 -6.95
C GLY A 255 -5.34 19.66 -6.53
N ARG A 256 -4.46 18.75 -6.08
CA ARG A 256 -4.89 17.44 -5.52
C ARG A 256 -5.60 17.60 -4.18
N VAL A 257 -5.05 18.40 -3.27
CA VAL A 257 -5.68 18.67 -1.96
C VAL A 257 -7.07 19.25 -2.17
N ILE A 258 -7.21 20.27 -3.01
CA ILE A 258 -8.50 20.91 -3.30
C ILE A 258 -9.48 19.88 -3.86
N ARG A 259 -9.11 19.19 -4.95
CA ARG A 259 -9.97 18.17 -5.59
C ARG A 259 -10.44 17.08 -4.61
N LEU A 260 -9.56 16.65 -3.71
CA LEU A 260 -9.85 15.56 -2.77
C LEU A 260 -10.60 16.02 -1.53
N THR A 261 -10.54 17.29 -1.14
CA THR A 261 -11.11 17.75 0.13
C THR A 261 -12.26 18.74 0.00
N GLU A 262 -12.30 19.57 -1.04
CA GLU A 262 -13.28 20.65 -1.19
C GLU A 262 -14.74 20.15 -1.24
N PRO A 263 -15.09 19.10 -2.01
CA PRO A 263 -16.44 18.52 -1.98
C PRO A 263 -16.81 17.81 -0.69
N ARG A 264 -15.88 17.74 0.28
CA ARG A 264 -16.01 17.00 1.53
C ARG A 264 -15.89 17.90 2.75
N ILE A 265 -16.04 19.20 2.55
CA ILE A 265 -16.15 20.17 3.63
C ILE A 265 -17.61 20.19 4.07
N TYR A 266 -17.85 20.14 5.38
CA TYR A 266 -19.18 20.17 5.94
C TYR A 266 -19.24 21.02 7.20
N ALA A 267 -20.35 21.76 7.36
CA ALA A 267 -20.82 22.14 8.68
C ALA A 267 -21.29 20.87 9.40
N TYR A 268 -21.16 20.84 10.72
CA TYR A 268 -21.54 19.68 11.52
C TYR A 268 -22.41 20.08 12.71
N GLN A 269 -23.32 19.19 13.09
CA GLN A 269 -24.16 19.33 14.26
C GLN A 269 -24.36 17.95 14.90
N PHE A 270 -24.31 17.89 16.23
CA PHE A 270 -24.71 16.70 16.98
C PHE A 270 -26.16 16.87 17.41
N ASP A 271 -27.00 15.89 17.11
CA ASP A 271 -28.41 15.84 17.49
C ASP A 271 -28.72 14.57 18.28
N ALA A 272 -29.86 14.54 18.97
CA ALA A 272 -30.37 13.34 19.60
C ALA A 272 -31.14 12.48 18.58
N GLY A 273 -30.73 11.24 18.41
CA GLY A 273 -31.43 10.25 17.61
C GLY A 273 -32.75 9.79 18.26
N PRO A 274 -33.61 9.07 17.52
CA PRO A 274 -34.88 8.56 18.04
C PRO A 274 -34.73 7.61 19.24
N ASP A 275 -33.58 6.96 19.37
CA ASP A 275 -33.19 6.09 20.48
C ASP A 275 -32.50 6.83 21.63
N GLY A 276 -32.38 8.16 21.53
CA GLY A 276 -31.71 9.03 22.50
C GLY A 276 -30.18 9.05 22.39
N LYS A 277 -29.59 8.31 21.44
CA LYS A 277 -28.14 8.32 21.21
C LYS A 277 -27.74 9.49 20.31
N PRO A 278 -26.50 10.00 20.43
CA PRO A 278 -26.07 11.10 19.59
C PRO A 278 -25.91 10.62 18.13
N ILE A 279 -26.44 11.43 17.21
CA ILE A 279 -26.20 11.32 15.78
C ILE A 279 -25.40 12.53 15.31
N LEU A 280 -24.63 12.36 14.23
CA LEU A 280 -23.87 13.45 13.61
C LEU A 280 -24.52 13.83 12.28
N VAL A 281 -24.94 15.07 12.14
CA VAL A 281 -25.48 15.61 10.89
C VAL A 281 -24.43 16.48 10.22
N LEU A 282 -24.08 16.15 8.99
CA LEU A 282 -23.19 16.90 8.13
C LEU A 282 -24.00 17.62 7.06
N SER A 283 -23.80 18.93 6.97
CA SER A 283 -24.46 19.78 5.99
C SER A 283 -23.39 20.40 5.08
N PRO A 284 -23.62 20.46 3.76
CA PRO A 284 -22.76 21.25 2.88
C PRO A 284 -22.61 22.67 3.45
N PRO A 285 -21.44 23.30 3.34
CA PRO A 285 -21.32 24.71 3.68
C PRO A 285 -22.39 25.48 2.92
N ALA A 286 -23.06 26.42 3.58
CA ALA A 286 -24.01 27.30 2.90
C ALA A 286 -23.32 27.84 1.65
N ALA A 287 -23.99 27.76 0.50
CA ALA A 287 -23.50 28.38 -0.73
C ALA A 287 -23.47 29.91 -0.50
N GLY A 288 -22.39 30.42 0.07
CA GLY A 288 -22.03 31.83 0.03
C GLY A 288 -21.36 32.08 -1.32
N GLY A 289 -21.78 33.05 -2.13
CA GLY A 289 -22.30 34.36 -1.76
C GLY A 289 -21.20 35.38 -2.04
#